data_AF-A0A2A2TA96-F1
#
_entry.id   AF-A0A2A2TA96-F1
#
_cell.length_a   1.000
_cell.length_b   1.000
_cell.length_c   1.000
_cell.angle_alpha   90.00
_cell.angle_beta   90.00
_cell.angle_gamma   90.00
#
_symmetry.space_group_name_H-M   'P 1'
#
loop_
_entity.id
_entity.type
_entity.pdbx_description
1 polymer ?
#
loop_
_entity_poly.entity_id
_entity_poly.type
_entity_poly.pdbx_seq_one_letter_code
_entity_poly.pdbx_strand_id
1 'polypeptide(L)'
;MWRFFEVSRTSVLLGCWDVIWQGRKALLLASVVFSPFTGSQYPALAQSNLVQDNTLGSEASRVIFNSRNTPNEAIEGGAQRGQNLFHSFREFNVSENRGVYFHVLDPSIQNIFARVTGSNRSDIFGTLGTRQLIDGNLSRSNANLFVMNPNGIIFGGNASLDINGSFYGTTANGIQFGNQGNFSTINPQTPGVLTVNPSALFFDAVAKQGEIVNRSIDGLEVLPGRALGLVGGNIFLEGGTGSNAIL
;
A
#
# COMPACT_ATOMS: atom_id res chain seq x y z
N MET A 1 22.12 -26.89 75.36
CA MET A 1 23.09 -27.15 76.44
C MET A 1 24.10 -28.17 75.91
N TRP A 2 25.36 -27.74 75.85
CA TRP A 2 26.62 -28.46 75.57
C TRP A 2 26.99 -28.89 74.13
N ARG A 3 28.14 -28.33 73.71
CA ARG A 3 29.04 -28.61 72.57
C ARG A 3 30.11 -29.63 73.01
N PHE A 4 30.97 -29.97 72.04
CA PHE A 4 32.36 -30.52 72.13
C PHE A 4 32.42 -32.06 72.17
N PHE A 5 33.34 -32.76 71.48
CA PHE A 5 34.40 -32.41 70.53
C PHE A 5 34.86 -33.70 69.82
N GLU A 6 35.51 -33.54 68.67
CA GLU A 6 36.17 -34.57 67.85
C GLU A 6 37.38 -35.23 68.52
N VAL A 7 37.72 -36.42 68.00
CA VAL A 7 39.06 -37.03 68.13
C VAL A 7 39.58 -37.41 66.73
N SER A 8 40.73 -36.82 66.41
CA SER A 8 41.65 -37.07 65.29
C SER A 8 42.34 -38.44 65.40
N ARG A 9 43.17 -39.02 64.54
CA ARG A 9 44.02 -38.68 63.37
C ARG A 9 44.65 -40.04 63.01
N THR A 10 45.20 -40.24 61.81
CA THR A 10 46.62 -40.65 61.62
C THR A 10 46.97 -40.89 60.16
N SER A 11 48.26 -40.69 59.93
CA SER A 11 48.97 -40.28 58.71
C SER A 11 49.78 -41.43 58.09
N VAL A 12 50.04 -41.34 56.77
CA VAL A 12 50.99 -42.20 56.05
C VAL A 12 52.01 -41.32 55.33
N LEU A 13 53.29 -41.72 55.41
CA LEU A 13 54.49 -41.14 54.77
C LEU A 13 54.97 -42.00 53.59
N LEU A 14 55.89 -41.43 52.78
CA LEU A 14 56.80 -41.97 51.73
C LEU A 14 56.50 -41.36 50.33
N GLY A 15 57.41 -40.80 49.52
CA GLY A 15 58.88 -40.65 49.54
C GLY A 15 59.40 -39.72 48.40
N CYS A 16 60.72 -39.46 48.43
CA CYS A 16 61.63 -38.52 47.73
C CYS A 16 61.52 -38.30 46.18
N TRP A 17 61.67 -37.05 45.66
CA TRP A 17 62.82 -36.38 44.94
C TRP A 17 63.29 -37.10 43.64
N ASP A 18 63.45 -36.55 42.42
CA ASP A 18 63.63 -35.19 41.85
C ASP A 18 63.39 -35.21 40.30
N VAL A 19 63.45 -34.01 39.65
CA VAL A 19 63.98 -33.71 38.29
C VAL A 19 63.00 -33.32 37.14
N ILE A 20 62.95 -31.99 36.89
CA ILE A 20 62.96 -31.23 35.61
C ILE A 20 61.77 -31.30 34.61
N TRP A 21 61.04 -30.17 34.57
CA TRP A 21 60.45 -29.44 33.43
C TRP A 21 60.11 -30.17 32.12
N GLN A 22 58.81 -30.26 31.79
CA GLN A 22 58.25 -29.69 30.55
C GLN A 22 56.83 -29.19 30.78
N GLY A 23 56.58 -27.94 30.36
CA GLY A 23 55.33 -27.24 30.56
C GLY A 23 54.19 -27.74 29.67
N ARG A 24 52.97 -27.56 30.16
CA ARG A 24 51.79 -27.28 29.34
C ARG A 24 50.75 -26.61 30.23
N LYS A 25 50.78 -25.26 30.24
CA LYS A 25 49.60 -24.48 30.61
C LYS A 25 48.53 -24.83 29.59
N ALA A 26 47.51 -25.58 30.00
CA ALA A 26 46.33 -25.79 29.20
C ALA A 26 45.57 -24.46 29.09
N LEU A 27 45.91 -23.67 28.06
CA LEU A 27 45.08 -22.58 27.58
C LEU A 27 43.84 -23.23 26.94
N LEU A 28 42.75 -23.30 27.70
CA LEU A 28 41.43 -23.51 27.12
C LEU A 28 41.06 -22.26 26.33
N LEU A 29 41.37 -22.26 25.03
CA LEU A 29 40.82 -21.28 24.10
C LEU A 29 39.33 -21.59 23.96
N ALA A 30 38.50 -20.87 24.71
CA ALA A 30 37.09 -20.78 24.41
C ALA A 30 36.95 -20.01 23.08
N SER A 31 36.93 -20.73 21.96
CA SER A 31 36.55 -20.17 20.67
C SER A 31 35.09 -19.77 20.75
N VAL A 32 34.84 -18.49 21.02
CA VAL A 32 33.53 -17.86 20.81
C VAL A 32 33.27 -17.93 19.32
N VAL A 33 32.41 -18.85 18.90
CA VAL A 33 31.89 -18.89 17.54
C VAL A 33 30.98 -17.66 17.39
N PHE A 34 31.54 -16.57 16.88
CA PHE A 34 30.76 -15.48 16.33
C PHE A 34 30.14 -16.00 15.04
N SER A 35 28.97 -16.63 15.14
CA SER A 35 28.15 -16.86 13.96
C SER A 35 27.74 -15.48 13.44
N PRO A 36 28.16 -15.05 12.23
CA PRO A 36 27.56 -13.88 11.64
C PRO A 36 26.09 -14.20 11.46
N PHE A 37 25.23 -13.50 12.20
CA PHE A 37 23.80 -13.54 11.96
C PHE A 37 23.59 -12.87 10.61
N THR A 38 23.70 -13.65 9.53
CA THR A 38 23.30 -13.22 8.19
C THR A 38 21.78 -13.25 8.16
N GLY A 39 21.15 -12.35 8.91
CA GLY A 39 19.76 -12.01 8.69
C GLY A 39 19.65 -11.56 7.24
N SER A 40 18.69 -12.13 6.51
CA SER A 40 18.34 -11.64 5.19
C SER A 40 17.95 -10.17 5.31
N GLN A 41 18.85 -9.26 4.95
CA GLN A 41 18.54 -7.84 4.80
C GLN A 41 17.75 -7.70 3.50
N TYR A 42 16.45 -7.92 3.57
CA TYR A 42 15.58 -7.44 2.51
C TYR A 42 15.59 -5.92 2.56
N PRO A 43 15.92 -5.21 1.47
CA PRO A 43 15.79 -3.76 1.45
C PRO A 43 14.35 -3.41 1.81
N ALA A 44 14.17 -2.61 2.86
CA ALA A 44 12.86 -2.12 3.24
C ALA A 44 12.40 -1.13 2.15
N LEU A 45 11.54 -1.58 1.25
CA LEU A 45 10.91 -0.70 0.26
C LEU A 45 10.06 0.34 0.99
N ALA A 46 10.22 1.61 0.64
CA ALA A 46 9.44 2.71 1.23
C ALA A 46 7.94 2.48 0.98
N GLN A 47 7.14 2.41 2.04
CA GLN A 47 5.68 2.22 1.95
C GLN A 47 5.03 3.32 1.10
N SER A 48 3.90 3.00 0.47
CA SER A 48 3.09 3.97 -0.25
C SER A 48 2.53 5.03 0.72
N ASN A 49 2.52 6.31 0.34
CA ASN A 49 1.93 7.37 1.16
C ASN A 49 0.41 7.43 0.95
N LEU A 50 -0.32 6.64 1.73
CA LEU A 50 -1.77 6.60 1.75
C LEU A 50 -2.26 7.13 3.09
N VAL A 51 -2.80 8.35 3.10
CA VAL A 51 -3.31 8.98 4.31
C VAL A 51 -4.82 9.09 4.21
N GLN A 52 -5.52 8.39 5.10
CA GLN A 52 -6.97 8.44 5.20
C GLN A 52 -7.44 9.83 5.66
N ASP A 53 -8.67 10.19 5.28
CA ASP A 53 -9.40 11.31 5.88
C ASP A 53 -10.66 10.81 6.60
N ASN A 54 -11.37 11.73 7.27
CA ASN A 54 -12.58 11.42 8.03
C ASN A 54 -13.87 11.86 7.30
N THR A 55 -13.79 12.17 6.00
CA THR A 55 -14.89 12.79 5.25
C THR A 55 -16.01 11.81 4.88
N LEU A 56 -15.81 10.51 5.12
CA LEU A 56 -16.83 9.47 5.02
C LEU A 56 -17.43 9.08 6.38
N GLY A 57 -17.03 9.74 7.47
CA GLY A 57 -17.54 9.45 8.82
C GLY A 57 -17.22 8.02 9.28
N SER A 58 -18.23 7.29 9.77
CA SER A 58 -18.08 5.90 10.25
C SER A 58 -17.75 4.89 9.14
N GLU A 59 -17.91 5.29 7.88
CA GLU A 59 -17.62 4.49 6.69
C GLU A 59 -16.25 4.85 6.08
N ALA A 60 -15.32 5.30 6.92
CA ALA A 60 -13.97 5.70 6.49
C ALA A 60 -13.27 4.59 5.69
N SER A 61 -12.47 5.00 4.72
CA SER A 61 -11.53 4.10 4.04
C SER A 61 -10.52 3.59 5.06
N ARG A 62 -10.03 2.36 4.91
CA ARG A 62 -9.00 1.73 5.75
C ARG A 62 -7.83 1.27 4.91
N VAL A 63 -6.61 1.58 5.34
CA VAL A 63 -5.38 1.12 4.68
C VAL A 63 -4.72 0.04 5.51
N ILE A 64 -4.42 -1.09 4.90
CA ILE A 64 -3.65 -2.19 5.49
C ILE A 64 -2.31 -2.25 4.76
N PHE A 65 -1.25 -1.80 5.43
CA PHE A 65 0.10 -1.81 4.90
C PHE A 65 0.70 -3.21 4.90
N ASN A 66 1.53 -3.49 3.89
CA ASN A 66 2.18 -4.79 3.70
C ASN A 66 1.19 -5.96 3.76
N SER A 67 0.03 -5.80 3.12
CA SER A 67 -1.05 -6.76 3.10
C SER A 67 -0.54 -8.14 2.70
N ARG A 68 -0.93 -9.16 3.48
CA ARG A 68 -0.49 -10.56 3.31
C ARG A 68 1.04 -10.74 3.28
N ASN A 69 1.80 -9.89 3.99
CA ASN A 69 3.27 -9.88 4.02
C ASN A 69 3.90 -9.67 2.64
N THR A 70 3.21 -8.96 1.75
CA THR A 70 3.70 -8.57 0.42
C THR A 70 4.00 -7.06 0.40
N PRO A 71 4.76 -6.52 -0.57
CA PRO A 71 4.98 -5.08 -0.70
C PRO A 71 3.74 -4.35 -1.28
N ASN A 72 2.55 -4.75 -0.85
CA ASN A 72 1.29 -4.20 -1.33
C ASN A 72 0.47 -3.63 -0.17
N GLU A 73 -0.21 -2.50 -0.40
CA GLU A 73 -1.25 -1.98 0.47
C GLU A 73 -2.62 -2.47 0.00
N ALA A 74 -3.47 -2.83 0.95
CA ALA A 74 -4.88 -3.09 0.69
C ALA A 74 -5.74 -1.93 1.21
N ILE A 75 -6.70 -1.50 0.40
CA ILE A 75 -7.71 -0.51 0.76
C ILE A 75 -9.03 -1.23 0.99
N GLU A 76 -9.59 -1.07 2.18
CA GLU A 76 -10.85 -1.66 2.63
C GLU A 76 -11.78 -0.59 3.22
N GLY A 77 -12.97 -0.99 3.68
CA GLY A 77 -13.97 -0.08 4.20
C GLY A 77 -14.59 0.76 3.08
N GLY A 78 -14.80 2.04 3.33
CA GLY A 78 -15.47 2.94 2.38
C GLY A 78 -16.99 2.92 2.52
N ALA A 79 -17.63 3.91 1.91
CA ALA A 79 -19.08 4.07 1.91
C ALA A 79 -19.67 3.38 0.69
N GLN A 80 -20.53 2.38 0.89
CA GLN A 80 -21.20 1.69 -0.22
C GLN A 80 -22.60 2.26 -0.45
N ARG A 81 -22.93 2.58 -1.71
CA ARG A 81 -24.27 3.00 -2.14
C ARG A 81 -24.68 2.20 -3.37
N GLY A 82 -25.46 1.14 -3.16
CA GLY A 82 -25.78 0.19 -4.22
C GLY A 82 -24.50 -0.44 -4.78
N GLN A 83 -24.24 -0.23 -6.07
CA GLN A 83 -23.10 -0.80 -6.79
C GLN A 83 -21.86 0.12 -6.82
N ASN A 84 -21.90 1.23 -6.08
CA ASN A 84 -20.82 2.21 -5.99
C ASN A 84 -20.15 2.12 -4.61
N LEU A 85 -18.83 2.02 -4.59
CA LEU A 85 -18.00 2.04 -3.39
C LEU A 85 -17.15 3.31 -3.38
N PHE A 86 -17.29 4.14 -2.33
CA PHE A 86 -16.62 5.42 -2.21
C PHE A 86 -15.50 5.37 -1.17
N HIS A 87 -14.32 5.82 -1.58
CA HIS A 87 -13.14 5.99 -0.76
C HIS A 87 -12.67 7.44 -0.76
N SER A 88 -12.06 7.86 0.35
CA SER A 88 -11.55 9.22 0.52
C SER A 88 -10.23 9.22 1.28
N PHE A 89 -9.30 10.00 0.75
CA PHE A 89 -7.94 10.12 1.26
C PHE A 89 -7.53 11.58 1.32
N ARG A 90 -6.73 11.93 2.32
CA ARG A 90 -5.98 13.18 2.31
C ARG A 90 -4.79 13.11 1.36
N GLU A 91 -4.09 11.98 1.35
CA GLU A 91 -2.94 11.72 0.47
C GLU A 91 -3.10 10.36 -0.19
N PHE A 92 -2.79 10.28 -1.49
CA PHE A 92 -2.90 9.05 -2.25
C PHE A 92 -1.73 8.95 -3.25
N ASN A 93 -0.63 8.33 -2.81
CA ASN A 93 0.54 8.04 -3.62
C ASN A 93 0.85 6.55 -3.59
N VAL A 94 1.38 6.02 -4.69
CA VAL A 94 1.85 4.63 -4.81
C VAL A 94 3.34 4.65 -5.03
N SER A 95 4.11 4.08 -4.11
CA SER A 95 5.58 4.05 -4.24
C SER A 95 6.02 3.05 -5.32
N GLU A 96 7.22 3.27 -5.87
CA GLU A 96 7.83 2.33 -6.82
C GLU A 96 7.94 0.92 -6.24
N ASN A 97 7.78 -0.09 -7.09
CA ASN A 97 7.84 -1.52 -6.73
C ASN A 97 6.83 -1.94 -5.65
N ARG A 98 5.76 -1.16 -5.46
CA ARG A 98 4.63 -1.48 -4.58
C ARG A 98 3.33 -1.51 -5.35
N GLY A 99 2.33 -2.17 -4.76
CA GLY A 99 0.98 -2.22 -5.30
C GLY A 99 -0.05 -1.72 -4.30
N VAL A 100 -0.99 -0.90 -4.75
CA VAL A 100 -2.16 -0.47 -3.96
C VAL A 100 -3.40 -1.09 -4.57
N TYR A 101 -4.11 -1.90 -3.78
CA TYR A 101 -5.27 -2.66 -4.23
C TYR A 101 -6.54 -2.27 -3.47
N PHE A 102 -7.57 -1.87 -4.20
CA PHE A 102 -8.92 -1.72 -3.65
C PHE A 102 -9.58 -3.09 -3.50
N HIS A 103 -9.91 -3.46 -2.26
CA HIS A 103 -10.58 -4.72 -1.95
C HIS A 103 -12.10 -4.53 -1.96
N VAL A 104 -12.73 -5.20 -2.92
CA VAL A 104 -14.18 -5.32 -3.05
C VAL A 104 -14.65 -6.52 -2.23
N LEU A 105 -15.35 -6.22 -1.12
CA LEU A 105 -15.91 -7.24 -0.23
C LEU A 105 -17.32 -7.67 -0.65
N ASP A 106 -18.10 -6.76 -1.25
CA ASP A 106 -19.41 -7.05 -1.82
C ASP A 106 -19.28 -7.28 -3.33
N PRO A 107 -19.62 -8.46 -3.85
CA PRO A 107 -19.46 -8.78 -5.27
C PRO A 107 -20.36 -8.00 -6.23
N SER A 108 -21.37 -7.29 -5.73
CA SER A 108 -22.25 -6.42 -6.52
C SER A 108 -21.63 -5.07 -6.90
N ILE A 109 -20.50 -4.71 -6.31
CA ILE A 109 -19.81 -3.44 -6.62
C ILE A 109 -19.33 -3.45 -8.07
N GLN A 110 -19.76 -2.45 -8.82
CA GLN A 110 -19.34 -2.21 -10.20
C GLN A 110 -18.39 -1.02 -10.34
N ASN A 111 -18.45 -0.05 -9.43
CA ASN A 111 -17.63 1.16 -9.50
C ASN A 111 -16.99 1.47 -8.15
N ILE A 112 -15.70 1.78 -8.17
CA ILE A 112 -14.91 2.24 -7.03
C ILE A 112 -14.49 3.68 -7.31
N PHE A 113 -14.82 4.60 -6.41
CA PHE A 113 -14.47 6.01 -6.52
C PHE A 113 -13.51 6.37 -5.39
N ALA A 114 -12.28 6.72 -5.72
CA ALA A 114 -11.29 7.23 -4.77
C ALA A 114 -11.09 8.72 -4.99
N ARG A 115 -11.36 9.54 -3.96
CA ARG A 115 -11.08 10.97 -3.99
C ARG A 115 -9.88 11.34 -3.12
N VAL A 116 -9.14 12.34 -3.55
CA VAL A 116 -8.13 13.02 -2.74
C VAL A 116 -8.65 14.39 -2.31
N THR A 117 -8.65 14.64 -1.00
CA THR A 117 -9.14 15.86 -0.36
C THR A 117 -8.02 16.78 0.13
N GLY A 118 -6.77 16.30 0.15
CA GLY A 118 -5.59 17.11 0.44
C GLY A 118 -5.21 18.05 -0.70
N SER A 119 -4.13 18.80 -0.48
CA SER A 119 -3.60 19.80 -1.42
C SER A 119 -2.50 19.27 -2.34
N ASN A 120 -2.09 18.02 -2.16
CA ASN A 120 -1.00 17.43 -2.92
C ASN A 120 -1.53 16.64 -4.11
N ARG A 121 -0.75 16.62 -5.20
CA ARG A 121 -0.98 15.74 -6.33
C ARG A 121 -0.74 14.28 -5.94
N SER A 122 -1.24 13.37 -6.75
CA SER A 122 -1.01 11.93 -6.59
C SER A 122 0.16 11.47 -7.44
N ASP A 123 1.21 10.97 -6.79
CA ASP A 123 2.36 10.34 -7.44
C ASP A 123 2.15 8.81 -7.44
N ILE A 124 1.88 8.24 -8.61
CA ILE A 124 1.59 6.83 -8.84
C ILE A 124 2.78 6.18 -9.54
N PHE A 125 3.73 5.65 -8.79
CA PHE A 125 4.97 5.09 -9.34
C PHE A 125 5.02 3.56 -9.31
N GLY A 126 4.00 2.92 -8.74
CA GLY A 126 3.83 1.47 -8.72
C GLY A 126 2.50 1.03 -9.32
N THR A 127 2.00 -0.12 -8.88
CA THR A 127 0.79 -0.74 -9.42
C THR A 127 -0.46 -0.23 -8.71
N LEU A 128 -1.48 0.18 -9.47
CA LEU A 128 -2.85 0.35 -8.98
C LEU A 128 -3.70 -0.83 -9.44
N GLY A 129 -4.48 -1.42 -8.53
CA GLY A 129 -5.33 -2.54 -8.91
C GLY A 129 -6.61 -2.69 -8.10
N THR A 130 -7.44 -3.61 -8.56
CA THR A 130 -8.68 -3.98 -7.87
C THR A 130 -8.69 -5.48 -7.59
N ARG A 131 -9.13 -5.85 -6.39
CA ARG A 131 -9.27 -7.24 -5.95
C ARG A 131 -10.64 -7.46 -5.37
N GLN A 132 -11.15 -8.67 -5.48
CA GLN A 132 -12.46 -9.05 -4.98
C GLN A 132 -12.33 -10.33 -4.16
N LEU A 133 -13.03 -10.36 -3.02
CA LEU A 133 -13.12 -11.56 -2.21
C LEU A 133 -14.24 -12.46 -2.76
N ILE A 134 -13.89 -13.67 -3.21
CA ILE A 134 -14.83 -14.69 -3.68
C ILE A 134 -14.51 -15.96 -2.92
N ASP A 135 -15.48 -16.48 -2.16
CA ASP A 135 -15.34 -17.70 -1.35
C ASP A 135 -14.07 -17.71 -0.47
N GLY A 136 -13.76 -16.55 0.13
CA GLY A 136 -12.57 -16.36 0.99
C GLY A 136 -11.24 -16.15 0.24
N ASN A 137 -11.23 -16.20 -1.09
CA ASN A 137 -10.04 -16.02 -1.92
C ASN A 137 -10.03 -14.64 -2.60
N LEU A 138 -8.87 -13.98 -2.65
CA LEU A 138 -8.71 -12.74 -3.41
C LEU A 138 -8.51 -13.08 -4.89
N SER A 139 -9.45 -12.65 -5.71
CA SER A 139 -9.40 -12.71 -7.17
C SER A 139 -9.36 -11.30 -7.76
N ARG A 140 -9.15 -11.19 -9.08
CA ARG A 140 -9.25 -9.89 -9.76
C ARG A 140 -10.70 -9.40 -9.76
N SER A 141 -10.92 -8.13 -9.42
CA SER A 141 -12.26 -7.53 -9.49
C SER A 141 -12.54 -6.98 -10.88
N ASN A 142 -13.78 -7.13 -11.35
CA ASN A 142 -14.25 -6.47 -12.57
C ASN A 142 -14.76 -5.04 -12.34
N ALA A 143 -14.68 -4.52 -11.11
CA ALA A 143 -15.10 -3.16 -10.81
C ALA A 143 -14.25 -2.13 -11.55
N ASN A 144 -14.90 -1.09 -12.06
CA ASN A 144 -14.24 0.09 -12.61
C ASN A 144 -13.60 0.89 -11.47
N LEU A 145 -12.45 1.49 -11.73
CA LEU A 145 -11.75 2.33 -10.77
C LEU A 145 -11.68 3.77 -11.28
N PHE A 146 -12.20 4.70 -10.48
CA PHE A 146 -12.13 6.13 -10.70
C PHE A 146 -11.23 6.74 -9.62
N VAL A 147 -10.14 7.38 -10.01
CA VAL A 147 -9.22 8.10 -9.11
C VAL A 147 -9.31 9.59 -9.43
N MET A 148 -9.69 10.39 -8.43
CA MET A 148 -9.95 11.82 -8.57
C MET A 148 -9.03 12.63 -7.65
N ASN A 149 -8.16 13.46 -8.24
CA ASN A 149 -7.33 14.40 -7.52
C ASN A 149 -7.18 15.72 -8.31
N PRO A 150 -7.84 16.81 -7.91
CA PRO A 150 -7.76 18.10 -8.59
C PRO A 150 -6.36 18.70 -8.67
N ASN A 151 -5.46 18.31 -7.76
CA ASN A 151 -4.09 18.83 -7.71
C ASN A 151 -3.18 18.16 -8.76
N GLY A 152 -3.64 17.09 -9.42
CA GLY A 152 -2.93 16.40 -10.49
C GLY A 152 -2.61 14.94 -10.17
N ILE A 153 -2.24 14.20 -11.20
CA ILE A 153 -1.88 12.78 -11.12
C ILE A 153 -0.65 12.52 -12.00
N ILE A 154 0.44 12.03 -11.42
CA ILE A 154 1.66 11.66 -12.14
C ILE A 154 1.81 10.15 -12.10
N PHE A 155 1.74 9.50 -13.26
CA PHE A 155 2.12 8.10 -13.41
C PHE A 155 3.62 8.04 -13.75
N GLY A 156 4.40 7.39 -12.89
CA GLY A 156 5.83 7.20 -13.07
C GLY A 156 6.19 6.13 -14.09
N GLY A 157 7.49 5.93 -14.34
CA GLY A 157 7.99 4.97 -15.35
C GLY A 157 7.53 3.53 -15.12
N ASN A 158 7.45 3.11 -13.86
CA ASN A 158 7.03 1.76 -13.45
C ASN A 158 5.53 1.67 -13.10
N ALA A 159 4.76 2.73 -13.39
CA ALA A 159 3.33 2.74 -13.09
C ALA A 159 2.59 1.73 -13.97
N SER A 160 1.76 0.90 -13.36
CA SER A 160 0.97 -0.13 -14.04
C SER A 160 -0.43 -0.25 -13.45
N LEU A 161 -1.36 -0.77 -14.24
CA LEU A 161 -2.73 -1.03 -13.83
C LEU A 161 -2.98 -2.54 -13.82
N ASP A 162 -3.45 -3.06 -12.68
CA ASP A 162 -3.93 -4.44 -12.53
C ASP A 162 -5.43 -4.42 -12.25
N ILE A 163 -6.19 -4.11 -13.31
CA ILE A 163 -7.63 -3.81 -13.27
C ILE A 163 -8.32 -4.59 -14.40
N ASN A 164 -9.30 -5.44 -14.07
CA ASN A 164 -10.12 -6.13 -15.09
C ASN A 164 -11.33 -5.30 -15.55
N GLY A 165 -11.68 -4.25 -14.80
CA GLY A 165 -12.64 -3.22 -15.19
C GLY A 165 -12.02 -2.09 -16.01
N SER A 166 -12.72 -0.96 -16.10
CA SER A 166 -12.21 0.27 -16.70
C SER A 166 -11.46 1.12 -15.67
N PHE A 167 -10.52 1.95 -16.12
CA PHE A 167 -9.81 2.92 -15.28
C PHE A 167 -10.06 4.35 -15.76
N TYR A 168 -10.33 5.24 -14.81
CA TYR A 168 -10.48 6.66 -15.03
C TYR A 168 -9.65 7.45 -14.04
N GLY A 169 -8.64 8.17 -14.53
CA GLY A 169 -7.88 9.15 -13.75
C GLY A 169 -8.38 10.56 -14.07
N THR A 170 -8.74 11.35 -13.06
CA THR A 170 -9.28 12.69 -13.31
C THR A 170 -8.81 13.76 -12.32
N THR A 171 -8.68 14.99 -12.83
CA THR A 171 -8.46 16.20 -12.02
C THR A 171 -9.75 16.99 -11.77
N ALA A 172 -10.91 16.37 -11.99
CA ALA A 172 -12.20 16.95 -11.63
C ALA A 172 -12.31 17.20 -10.12
N ASN A 173 -13.09 18.21 -9.76
CA ASN A 173 -13.44 18.56 -8.37
C ASN A 173 -14.64 17.76 -7.85
N GLY A 174 -15.33 17.05 -8.73
CA GLY A 174 -16.36 16.10 -8.33
C GLY A 174 -16.91 15.27 -9.47
N ILE A 175 -17.62 14.21 -9.10
CA ILE A 175 -18.30 13.31 -10.02
C ILE A 175 -19.81 13.40 -9.73
N GLN A 176 -20.61 13.66 -10.76
CA GLN A 176 -22.07 13.76 -10.66
C GLN A 176 -22.75 12.42 -10.88
N PHE A 177 -23.78 12.14 -10.10
CA PHE A 177 -24.60 10.93 -10.18
C PHE A 177 -26.05 11.28 -10.51
N GLY A 178 -26.32 11.61 -11.78
CA GLY A 178 -27.62 12.08 -12.26
C GLY A 178 -28.14 13.25 -11.42
N ASN A 179 -29.39 13.15 -10.99
CA ASN A 179 -30.02 14.13 -10.10
C ASN A 179 -29.84 13.81 -8.60
N GLN A 180 -29.09 12.75 -8.26
CA GLN A 180 -28.97 12.28 -6.87
C GLN A 180 -27.93 13.05 -6.05
N GLY A 181 -26.98 13.70 -6.71
CA GLY A 181 -25.95 14.51 -6.06
C GLY A 181 -24.57 14.33 -6.69
N ASN A 182 -23.54 14.75 -5.97
CA ASN A 182 -22.15 14.65 -6.39
C ASN A 182 -21.25 14.06 -5.30
N PHE A 183 -20.11 13.52 -5.73
CA PHE A 183 -19.00 13.16 -4.86
C PHE A 183 -17.87 14.17 -5.10
N SER A 184 -17.66 15.10 -4.17
CA SER A 184 -16.77 16.25 -4.34
C SER A 184 -15.47 16.15 -3.53
N THR A 185 -14.41 16.82 -4.01
CA THR A 185 -13.13 17.03 -3.31
C THR A 185 -13.04 18.36 -2.56
N ILE A 186 -13.80 19.39 -2.97
CA ILE A 186 -13.73 20.75 -2.39
C ILE A 186 -14.54 20.84 -1.09
N ASN A 187 -15.78 20.36 -1.12
CA ASN A 187 -16.66 20.27 0.06
C ASN A 187 -16.98 18.80 0.31
N PRO A 188 -15.99 18.00 0.74
CA PRO A 188 -16.16 16.57 0.84
C PRO A 188 -17.12 16.25 1.98
N GLN A 189 -18.23 15.60 1.63
CA GLN A 189 -19.20 15.04 2.57
C GLN A 189 -19.32 13.53 2.33
N THR A 190 -19.89 12.81 3.29
CA THR A 190 -20.28 11.42 3.10
C THR A 190 -21.39 11.37 2.04
N PRO A 191 -21.27 10.56 0.99
CA PRO A 191 -22.32 10.38 0.00
C PRO A 191 -23.64 9.97 0.64
N GLY A 192 -24.73 10.65 0.26
CA GLY A 192 -26.10 10.19 0.50
C GLY A 192 -26.44 9.02 -0.42
N VAL A 193 -27.61 9.06 -1.07
CA VAL A 193 -28.04 7.99 -2.00
C VAL A 193 -27.46 8.24 -3.40
N LEU A 194 -26.20 7.86 -3.64
CA LEU A 194 -25.56 7.93 -4.96
C LEU A 194 -25.47 6.52 -5.58
N THR A 195 -26.61 5.96 -5.99
CA THR A 195 -26.74 4.56 -6.43
C THR A 195 -26.69 4.37 -7.94
N VAL A 196 -26.83 5.45 -8.71
CA VAL A 196 -26.75 5.41 -10.19
C VAL A 196 -25.31 5.43 -10.69
N ASN A 197 -25.11 5.24 -11.99
CA ASN A 197 -23.79 5.41 -12.60
C ASN A 197 -23.38 6.89 -12.67
N PRO A 198 -22.07 7.19 -12.66
CA PRO A 198 -21.58 8.55 -12.83
C PRO A 198 -22.01 9.07 -14.21
N SER A 199 -22.36 10.35 -14.25
CA SER A 199 -23.01 10.99 -15.41
C SER A 199 -22.25 12.21 -15.92
N ALA A 200 -21.47 12.87 -15.07
CA ALA A 200 -20.66 14.02 -15.44
C ALA A 200 -19.47 14.20 -14.51
N LEU A 201 -18.42 14.86 -15.00
CA LEU A 201 -17.28 15.35 -14.23
C LEU A 201 -17.43 16.86 -14.06
N PHE A 202 -17.22 17.34 -12.83
CA PHE A 202 -17.28 18.76 -12.52
C PHE A 202 -15.88 19.33 -12.33
N PHE A 203 -15.62 20.41 -13.04
CA PHE A 203 -14.38 21.17 -12.95
C PHE A 203 -14.70 22.56 -12.41
N ASP A 204 -13.95 23.00 -11.39
CA ASP A 204 -13.97 24.39 -10.97
C ASP A 204 -13.26 25.22 -12.05
N ALA A 205 -14.00 26.16 -12.66
CA ALA A 205 -13.51 27.02 -13.73
C ALA A 205 -12.54 28.10 -13.24
N VAL A 206 -12.49 28.37 -11.93
CA VAL A 206 -11.69 29.43 -11.32
C VAL A 206 -10.43 28.87 -10.66
N ALA A 207 -10.46 27.61 -10.23
CA ALA A 207 -9.29 26.96 -9.63
C ALA A 207 -8.28 26.52 -10.70
N LYS A 208 -6.98 26.68 -10.39
CA LYS A 208 -5.92 26.08 -11.22
C LYS A 208 -6.07 24.56 -11.17
N GLN A 209 -6.32 23.96 -12.31
CA GLN A 209 -6.39 22.50 -12.43
C GLN A 209 -4.98 21.92 -12.43
N GLY A 210 -4.82 20.82 -11.71
CA GLY A 210 -3.65 19.97 -11.81
C GLY A 210 -3.54 19.33 -13.19
N GLU A 211 -2.34 18.87 -13.51
CA GLU A 211 -2.06 18.14 -14.72
C GLU A 211 -2.12 16.62 -14.49
N ILE A 212 -2.37 15.88 -15.55
CA ILE A 212 -2.14 14.44 -15.60
C ILE A 212 -0.92 14.19 -16.46
N VAL A 213 0.12 13.57 -15.91
CA VAL A 213 1.32 13.19 -16.67
C VAL A 213 1.47 11.69 -16.61
N ASN A 214 1.45 11.04 -17.78
CA ASN A 214 1.75 9.63 -17.91
C ASN A 214 3.16 9.41 -18.43
N ARG A 215 4.05 8.92 -17.58
CA ARG A 215 5.44 8.54 -17.93
C ARG A 215 5.66 7.04 -17.94
N SER A 216 4.61 6.24 -17.79
CA SER A 216 4.73 4.77 -17.78
C SER A 216 5.45 4.30 -19.04
N ILE A 217 6.53 3.54 -18.87
CA ILE A 217 7.40 3.12 -19.98
C ILE A 217 6.64 2.11 -20.85
N ASP A 218 6.05 1.10 -20.21
CA ASP A 218 5.24 0.07 -20.87
C ASP A 218 3.84 0.60 -21.26
N GLY A 219 3.44 1.74 -20.69
CA GLY A 219 2.15 2.35 -20.89
C GLY A 219 1.12 1.92 -19.84
N LEU A 220 0.09 2.73 -19.69
CA LEU A 220 -1.09 2.34 -18.91
C LEU A 220 -2.01 1.55 -19.83
N GLU A 221 -2.42 0.37 -19.38
CA GLU A 221 -3.30 -0.51 -20.14
C GLU A 221 -4.36 -1.13 -19.25
N VAL A 222 -5.50 -1.44 -19.86
CA VAL A 222 -6.58 -2.24 -19.29
C VAL A 222 -6.94 -3.32 -20.30
N LEU A 223 -7.73 -4.31 -19.88
CA LEU A 223 -8.13 -5.40 -20.77
C LEU A 223 -8.92 -4.88 -22.00
N PRO A 224 -8.83 -5.56 -23.16
CA PRO A 224 -9.63 -5.22 -24.33
C PRO A 224 -11.13 -5.11 -24.02
N GLY A 225 -11.79 -4.08 -24.56
CA GLY A 225 -13.19 -3.79 -24.28
C GLY A 225 -13.45 -3.05 -22.96
N ARG A 226 -12.39 -2.69 -22.22
CA ARG A 226 -12.45 -1.75 -21.09
C ARG A 226 -11.93 -0.38 -21.50
N ALA A 227 -12.39 0.65 -20.79
CA ALA A 227 -11.95 2.01 -21.04
C ALA A 227 -10.75 2.38 -20.17
N LEU A 228 -9.82 3.12 -20.77
CA LEU A 228 -8.78 3.87 -20.09
C LEU A 228 -9.03 5.35 -20.40
N GLY A 229 -9.56 6.09 -19.42
CA GLY A 229 -9.83 7.52 -19.53
C GLY A 229 -8.91 8.33 -18.63
N LEU A 230 -8.20 9.29 -19.20
CA LEU A 230 -7.52 10.35 -18.44
C LEU A 230 -8.23 11.65 -18.77
N VAL A 231 -8.90 12.27 -17.77
CA VAL A 231 -9.78 13.42 -18.02
C VAL A 231 -9.45 14.54 -17.04
N GLY A 232 -8.98 15.67 -17.53
CA GLY A 232 -8.51 16.74 -16.66
C GLY A 232 -8.21 18.01 -17.42
N GLY A 233 -7.41 18.87 -16.79
CA GLY A 233 -6.84 20.04 -17.44
C GLY A 233 -5.80 19.63 -18.49
N ASN A 234 -4.54 19.95 -18.23
CA ASN A 234 -3.47 19.51 -19.13
C ASN A 234 -3.19 18.01 -18.94
N ILE A 235 -3.08 17.29 -20.05
CA ILE A 235 -2.72 15.87 -20.08
C ILE A 235 -1.48 15.69 -20.94
N PHE A 236 -0.43 15.12 -20.37
CA PHE A 236 0.84 14.84 -21.03
C PHE A 236 1.09 13.33 -21.07
N LEU A 237 1.26 12.79 -22.27
CA LEU A 237 1.63 11.39 -22.49
C LEU A 237 3.10 11.35 -22.90
N GLU A 238 3.98 11.21 -21.91
CA GLU A 238 5.44 11.25 -22.05
C GLU A 238 6.06 9.83 -22.15
N GLY A 239 5.26 8.78 -21.96
CA GLY A 239 5.64 7.37 -22.10
C GLY A 239 4.58 6.53 -22.85
N GLY A 240 4.82 5.22 -22.91
CA GLY A 240 3.87 4.23 -23.45
C GLY A 240 3.87 4.17 -24.97
N THR A 241 4.66 3.26 -25.55
CA THR A 241 4.72 2.99 -27.00
C THR A 241 3.46 2.34 -27.60
N GLY A 242 2.33 2.28 -26.87
CA GLY A 242 1.09 1.63 -27.32
C GLY A 242 -0.21 2.04 -26.59
N SER A 243 -0.22 3.19 -25.91
CA SER A 243 -1.36 3.61 -25.06
C SER A 243 -2.62 3.95 -25.88
N ASN A 244 -3.68 3.14 -25.75
CA ASN A 244 -5.06 3.50 -26.15
C ASN A 244 -5.73 4.35 -25.06
N ALA A 245 -5.13 5.49 -24.70
CA ALA A 245 -5.81 6.47 -23.87
C ALA A 245 -6.86 7.17 -24.75
N ILE A 246 -8.14 7.06 -24.38
CA ILE A 246 -9.17 7.92 -24.95
C ILE A 246 -9.14 9.21 -24.12
N LEU A 247 -8.76 10.31 -24.78
CA LEU A 247 -8.85 11.68 -24.25
C LEU A 247 -10.29 12.18 -24.35
#